data_AF-A0A7W0W9U0-F1
#
_entry.id   AF-A0A7W0W9U0-F1
#
_cell.length_a   1.000
_cell.length_b   1.000
_cell.length_c   1.000
_cell.angle_alpha   90.00
_cell.angle_beta   90.00
_cell.angle_gamma   90.00
#
_symmetry.space_group_name_H-M   'P 1'
#
loop_
_entity.id
_entity.type
_entity.pdbx_description
1 polymer ?
#
loop_
_entity_poly.entity_id
_entity_poly.type
_entity_poly.pdbx_seq_one_letter_code
_entity_poly.pdbx_strand_id
1 'polypeptide(L)' 'MTDLDTIAARADTLRAELRLHNHRYHTLDAPLISDAQYDAL' A
#
# COMPACT_ATOMS: atom_id res chain seq x y z
N MET A 1 7.10 -8.41 22.69
CA MET A 1 6.55 -7.77 21.47
C MET A 1 5.09 -8.13 21.44
N THR A 2 4.22 -7.16 21.66
CA THR A 2 2.79 -7.41 21.82
C THR A 2 2.13 -7.58 20.46
N ASP A 3 0.95 -8.21 20.40
CA ASP A 3 0.19 -8.33 19.15
C ASP A 3 -0.10 -6.95 18.53
N LEU A 4 -0.25 -5.91 19.36
CA LEU A 4 -0.42 -4.52 18.92
C LEU A 4 0.80 -3.99 18.16
N ASP A 5 2.02 -4.29 18.61
CA ASP A 5 3.25 -3.91 17.91
C ASP A 5 3.32 -4.58 16.52
N THR A 6 2.85 -5.82 16.43
CA THR A 6 2.84 -6.61 15.19
C THR A 6 1.79 -6.12 14.20
N ILE A 7 0.60 -5.74 14.69
CA ILE A 7 -0.47 -5.12 13.89
C ILE A 7 -0.04 -3.75 13.38
N ALA A 8 0.59 -2.93 14.22
CA ALA A 8 1.10 -1.61 13.84
C ALA A 8 2.16 -1.73 12.73
N ALA A 9 3.13 -2.64 12.88
CA ALA A 9 4.15 -2.88 11.86
C ALA A 9 3.56 -3.35 10.51
N ARG A 10 2.55 -4.22 10.55
CA ARG A 10 1.81 -4.63 9.35
C ARG A 10 1.05 -3.46 8.71
N ALA A 11 0.36 -2.65 9.51
CA ALA A 11 -0.37 -1.49 9.02
C ALA A 11 0.57 -0.46 8.36
N ASP A 12 1.75 -0.24 8.93
CA ASP A 12 2.73 0.67 8.36
C ASP A 12 3.32 0.15 7.04
N THR A 13 3.54 -1.16 6.94
CA THR A 13 3.95 -1.81 5.69
C THR A 13 2.91 -1.61 4.59
N LEU A 14 1.63 -1.90 4.89
CA LEU A 14 0.52 -1.72 3.95
C LEU A 14 0.35 -0.26 3.53
N ARG A 15 0.47 0.69 4.47
CA ARG A 15 0.43 2.12 4.15
C ARG A 15 1.55 2.55 3.23
N ALA A 16 2.76 2.01 3.40
CA ALA A 16 3.89 2.33 2.52
C ALA A 16 3.65 1.81 1.10
N GLU A 17 3.13 0.58 0.96
CA GLU A 17 2.76 0.01 -0.33
C GLU A 17 1.68 0.85 -1.03
N LEU A 18 0.58 1.17 -0.33
CA LEU A 18 -0.50 1.99 -0.88
C LEU A 18 -0.01 3.38 -1.32
N ARG A 19 0.89 4.03 -0.56
CA ARG A 19 1.47 5.34 -0.97
C ARG A 19 2.30 5.23 -2.24
N LEU A 20 3.12 4.19 -2.35
CA LEU A 20 3.94 3.95 -3.54
C LEU A 20 3.06 3.74 -4.78
N HIS A 21 1.97 3.01 -4.62
CA HIS A 21 1.04 2.70 -5.69
C HIS A 21 0.23 3.95 -6.09
N ASN A 22 -0.30 4.71 -5.13
CA ASN A 22 -0.95 6.00 -5.39
C ASN A 22 -0.03 6.97 -6.13
N HIS A 23 1.23 7.08 -5.71
CA HIS A 23 2.18 7.98 -6.36
C HIS A 23 2.45 7.57 -7.81
N ARG A 24 2.61 6.27 -8.07
CA ARG A 24 2.78 5.75 -9.44
C ARG A 24 1.54 5.96 -10.30
N TYR A 25 0.36 5.74 -9.73
CA TYR A 25 -0.92 5.91 -10.40
C TYR A 25 -1.18 7.38 -10.75
N HIS A 26 -1.09 8.28 -9.77
CA HIS A 26 -1.49 9.68 -9.94
C HIS A 26 -0.39 10.60 -10.44
N THR A 27 0.89 10.32 -10.15
CA THR A 27 2.00 11.23 -10.50
C THR A 27 2.77 10.78 -11.73
N LEU A 28 3.03 9.47 -11.84
CA LEU A 28 3.83 8.93 -12.94
C LEU A 28 2.98 8.44 -14.13
N ASP A 29 1.65 8.38 -13.96
CA ASP A 29 0.69 7.82 -14.92
C ASP A 29 1.14 6.42 -15.42
N ALA A 30 1.81 5.68 -14.53
CA ALA A 30 2.49 4.42 -14.79
C ALA A 30 2.09 3.38 -13.72
N PRO A 31 0.82 2.93 -13.74
CA PRO A 31 0.34 1.92 -12.80
C PRO A 31 1.11 0.61 -12.96
N LEU A 32 1.57 0.03 -11.84
CA LEU A 32 2.24 -1.28 -11.81
C LEU A 32 1.28 -2.45 -11.63
N ILE A 33 0.09 -2.17 -11.10
CA ILE A 33 -0.99 -3.13 -10.89
C ILE A 33 -2.27 -2.54 -11.46
N SER A 34 -3.23 -3.39 -11.83
CA SER A 34 -4.52 -2.91 -12.32
C SER A 34 -5.36 -2.31 -11.20
N ASP A 35 -6.33 -1.45 -11.55
CA ASP A 35 -7.27 -0.86 -10.60
C ASP A 35 -7.92 -1.91 -9.69
N ALA A 36 -8.33 -3.06 -10.25
CA ALA A 36 -8.93 -4.15 -9.48
C ALA A 36 -7.99 -4.81 -8.47
N GLN A 37 -6.67 -4.84 -8.75
CA GLN A 37 -5.67 -5.31 -7.80
C GLN A 37 -5.39 -4.27 -6.72
N TYR A 38 -5.45 -2.99 -7.07
CA TYR A 38 -5.29 -1.89 -6.14
C TYR A 38 -6.46 -1.78 -5.16
N ASP A 39 -7.70 -1.97 -5.63
CA ASP A 39 -8.91 -1.99 -4.80
C ASP A 39 -8.95 -3.16 -3.80
N ALA A 40 -8.18 -4.22 -4.05
CA ALA A 40 -8.10 -5.41 -3.19
C ALA A 40 -7.02 -5.32 -2.09
N LEU A 41 -6.12 -4.31 -2.17
CA LEU A 41 -5.12 -4.01 -1.14
C LEU A 41 -5.75 -3.26 0.05
#